data_AF-A0A2G8DMF6-F1
#
_entry.id   AF-A0A2G8DMF6-F1
#
_cell.length_a   1.000
_cell.length_b   1.000
_cell.length_c   1.000
_cell.angle_alpha   90.00
_cell.angle_beta   90.00
_cell.angle_gamma   90.00
#
_symmetry.space_group_name_H-M   'P 1'
#
loop_
_entity.id
_entity.type
_entity.pdbx_description
1 polymer ?
#
loop_
_entity_poly.entity_id
_entity_poly.type
_entity_poly.pdbx_seq_one_letter_code
_entity_poly.pdbx_strand_id
1 'polypeptide(L)' 'MKRKAEVIGSSVGVVGGAIAGAKVGAGIGIATGGTAIVATVPLGIIGGVIFGLIGNKIGTELDRK' A
#
# COMPACT_ATOMS: atom_id res chain seq x y z
N MET A 1 -23.54 9.43 -0.08
CA MET A 1 -22.28 8.64 0.01
C MET A 1 -22.25 7.89 1.34
N LYS A 2 -22.78 6.66 1.42
CA LYS A 2 -22.89 5.90 2.68
C LYS A 2 -21.54 5.34 3.21
N ARG A 3 -20.44 5.51 2.46
CA ARG A 3 -19.14 4.85 2.70
C ARG A 3 -17.94 5.81 2.73
N LYS A 4 -18.13 7.04 3.20
CA LYS A 4 -17.04 8.04 3.27
C LYS A 4 -15.82 7.55 4.05
N ALA A 5 -16.03 6.83 5.15
CA ALA A 5 -14.95 6.30 5.97
C ALA A 5 -14.10 5.24 5.26
N GLU A 6 -14.71 4.42 4.39
CA GLU A 6 -14.00 3.40 3.60
C GLU A 6 -13.17 4.04 2.49
N VAL A 7 -13.71 5.07 1.82
CA VAL A 7 -12.95 5.85 0.82
C VAL A 7 -11.74 6.54 1.46
N ILE A 8 -11.93 7.15 2.64
CA ILE A 8 -10.84 7.80 3.38
C ILE A 8 -9.83 6.76 3.86
N GLY A 9 -10.29 5.67 4.47
CA GLY A 9 -9.42 4.60 4.97
C GLY A 9 -8.60 3.96 3.85
N SER A 10 -9.23 3.70 2.70
CA SER A 10 -8.55 3.14 1.53
C SER A 10 -7.54 4.13 0.93
N SER A 11 -7.89 5.42 0.80
CA SER A 11 -6.96 6.43 0.29
C SER A 11 -5.74 6.63 1.19
N VAL A 12 -5.96 6.71 2.51
CA VAL A 12 -4.88 6.80 3.51
C VAL A 12 -4.04 5.52 3.50
N GLY A 13 -4.69 4.36 3.38
CA GLY A 13 -4.02 3.07 3.25
C GLY A 13 -3.13 3.00 2.01
N VAL A 14 -3.61 3.41 0.84
CA VAL A 14 -2.81 3.43 -0.39
C VAL A 14 -1.59 4.31 -0.25
N VAL A 15 -1.76 5.54 0.22
CA VAL A 15 -0.64 6.49 0.35
C VAL A 15 0.36 6.03 1.42
N GLY A 16 -0.13 5.63 2.60
CA GLY A 16 0.73 5.15 3.69
C GLY A 16 1.47 3.87 3.34
N GLY A 17 0.78 2.91 2.73
CA GLY A 17 1.36 1.66 2.25
C GLY A 17 2.39 1.89 1.15
N ALA A 18 2.13 2.81 0.22
CA ALA A 18 3.07 3.13 -0.84
C ALA A 18 4.34 3.78 -0.31
N ILE A 19 4.24 4.71 0.64
CA ILE A 19 5.41 5.33 1.28
C ILE A 19 6.20 4.29 2.08
N ALA A 20 5.54 3.45 2.86
CA ALA A 20 6.19 2.40 3.65
C ALA A 20 6.92 1.39 2.75
N GLY A 21 6.24 0.91 1.71
CA GLY A 21 6.79 -0.02 0.72
C GLY A 21 7.96 0.58 -0.06
N ALA A 22 7.84 1.83 -0.49
CA ALA A 22 8.91 2.55 -1.19
C ALA A 22 10.15 2.74 -0.29
N LYS A 23 9.96 3.08 0.99
CA LYS A 23 11.05 3.23 1.96
C LYS A 23 11.81 1.92 2.16
N VAL A 24 11.11 0.81 2.35
CA VAL A 24 11.72 -0.52 2.48
C VAL A 24 12.42 -0.93 1.19
N GLY A 25 11.78 -0.71 0.04
CA GLY A 25 12.35 -1.04 -1.26
C GLY A 25 13.58 -0.22 -1.60
N ALA A 26 13.64 1.06 -1.22
CA ALA A 26 14.85 1.88 -1.39
C ALA A 26 16.03 1.28 -0.62
N GLY A 27 15.79 0.87 0.64
CA GLY A 27 16.80 0.21 1.45
C GLY A 27 17.30 -1.08 0.84
N ILE A 28 16.39 -1.93 0.34
CA ILE A 28 16.75 -3.20 -0.31
C ILE A 28 17.55 -2.94 -1.59
N GLY A 29 17.08 -2.05 -2.47
CA GLY A 29 17.74 -1.76 -3.74
C GLY A 29 19.18 -1.26 -3.55
N ILE A 30 19.40 -0.39 -2.57
CA ILE A 30 20.74 0.09 -2.21
C ILE A 30 21.58 -1.05 -1.61
N ALA A 31 21.02 -1.83 -0.69
CA ALA A 31 21.75 -2.90 0.02
C ALA A 31 22.20 -4.04 -0.90
N THR A 32 21.48 -4.31 -1.99
CA THR A 32 21.83 -5.36 -2.96
C THR A 32 22.80 -4.87 -4.06
N GLY A 33 23.34 -3.64 -3.93
CA GLY A 33 24.25 -3.05 -4.91
C GLY A 33 23.56 -2.55 -6.18
N GLY A 34 22.23 -2.53 -6.20
CA GLY A 34 21.41 -1.99 -7.27
C GLY A 34 21.04 -0.52 -7.06
N THR A 35 20.24 0.03 -7.98
CA THR A 35 19.64 1.36 -7.76
C THR A 35 18.44 1.24 -6.82
N ALA A 36 18.22 2.25 -5.98
CA ALA A 36 17.06 2.29 -5.08
C ALA A 36 15.74 2.03 -5.81
N ILE A 37 15.58 2.59 -7.01
CA ILE A 37 14.35 2.57 -7.82
C ILE A 37 13.86 1.14 -8.12
N VAL A 38 14.78 0.20 -8.37
CA VAL A 38 14.46 -1.17 -8.81
C VAL A 38 13.59 -1.91 -7.78
N ALA A 39 13.80 -1.66 -6.49
CA ALA A 39 13.01 -2.24 -5.43
C ALA A 39 12.00 -1.23 -4.83
N THR A 40 12.29 0.08 -4.85
CA THR A 40 11.38 1.13 -4.36
C THR A 40 10.03 1.13 -5.08
N VAL A 41 10.02 1.14 -6.41
CA VAL A 41 8.77 1.31 -7.18
C VAL A 41 7.87 0.08 -7.03
N PRO A 42 8.36 -1.16 -7.22
CA PRO A 42 7.51 -2.34 -7.04
C PRO A 42 7.00 -2.49 -5.61
N LEU A 43 7.86 -2.31 -4.60
CA LEU A 43 7.44 -2.45 -3.20
C LEU A 43 6.51 -1.33 -2.75
N GLY A 44 6.66 -0.11 -3.30
CA GLY A 44 5.69 0.97 -3.11
C GLY A 44 4.32 0.62 -3.68
N ILE A 45 4.26 0.08 -4.90
CA ILE A 45 2.98 -0.35 -5.49
C ILE A 45 2.33 -1.46 -4.66
N ILE A 46 3.09 -2.50 -4.31
CA ILE A 46 2.60 -3.62 -3.49
C ILE A 46 2.10 -3.14 -2.13
N GLY A 47 2.89 -2.30 -1.45
CA GLY A 47 2.51 -1.71 -0.17
C GLY A 47 1.23 -0.89 -0.26
N GLY A 48 1.10 -0.05 -1.30
CA GLY A 48 -0.10 0.74 -1.53
C GLY A 48 -1.35 -0.11 -1.77
N VAL A 49 -1.25 -1.17 -2.57
CA VAL A 49 -2.36 -2.10 -2.82
C VAL A 49 -2.79 -2.79 -1.52
N ILE A 50 -1.85 -3.38 -0.78
CA ILE A 50 -2.16 -4.13 0.45
C ILE A 50 -2.84 -3.23 1.47
N PHE A 51 -2.25 -2.08 1.78
CA PHE A 51 -2.80 -1.18 2.79
C PHE A 51 -4.08 -0.47 2.32
N GLY A 52 -4.22 -0.21 1.02
CA GLY A 52 -5.47 0.28 0.44
C GLY A 52 -6.64 -0.69 0.63
N LEU A 53 -6.38 -1.99 0.45
CA LEU A 53 -7.36 -3.06 0.68
C LEU A 53 -7.72 -3.21 2.17
N ILE A 54 -6.72 -3.14 3.06
CA ILE A 54 -6.94 -3.12 4.52
C ILE A 54 -7.83 -1.94 4.92
N GLY A 55 -7.53 -0.74 4.42
CA GLY A 55 -8.28 0.48 4.72
C GLY A 55 -9.71 0.50 4.16
N ASN A 56 -9.99 -0.28 3.11
CA ASN A 56 -11.31 -0.36 2.47
C ASN A 56 -12.25 -1.40 3.11
N LYS A 57 -11.82 -2.12 4.15
CA LYS A 57 -12.64 -3.17 4.82
C LYS A 57 -13.19 -4.24 3.87
N ILE A 58 -12.42 -4.60 2.83
CA ILE A 58 -12.88 -5.53 1.78
C ILE A 58 -13.34 -6.88 2.34
N GLY A 59 -12.70 -7.39 3.40
CA GLY A 59 -13.11 -8.64 4.06
C GLY A 59 -14.52 -8.56 4.67
N THR A 60 -14.83 -7.46 5.37
CA THR A 60 -16.16 -7.28 5.97
C THR A 60 -17.25 -7.07 4.91
N GLU A 61 -16.88 -6.64 3.70
CA GLU A 61 -17.81 -6.58 2.57
C GLU A 61 -18.03 -7.95 1.91
N LEU A 62 -16.99 -8.78 1.84
CA LEU A 62 -17.11 -10.15 1.35
C LEU A 62 -18.00 -10.99 2.26
N ASP A 63 -17.88 -10.85 3.59
CA ASP A 63 -18.70 -11.56 4.57
C ASP A 63 -20.17 -11.08 4.62
N ARG A 64 -20.48 -9.92 4.04
CA ARG A 64 -21.85 -9.39 3.93
C ARG A 64 -22.65 -10.00 2.78
N LYS A 65 -21.99 -10.78 1.90
CA LYS A 65 -22.61 -11.53 0.82
C LYS A 65 -22.71 -12.99 1.18
#